data_AF-A0A3Q3AVS8-F1
#
_entry.id   AF-A0A3Q3AVS8-F1
#
_cell.length_a   1.000
_cell.length_b   1.000
_cell.length_c   1.000
_cell.angle_alpha   90.00
_cell.angle_beta   90.00
_cell.angle_gamma   90.00
#
_symmetry.space_group_name_H-M   'P 1'
#
loop_
_entity.id
_entity.type
_entity.pdbx_description
1 polymer ?
#
loop_
_entity_poly.entity_id
_entity_poly.type
_entity_poly.pdbx_seq_one_letter_code
_entity_poly.pdbx_strand_id
1 'polypeptide(L)'
;VTMDYQQKLAEKLTILNERGTGVLIRMNYIKKICSDPKLRPKFLTDKVLEPAIKYINKKFPNIDFRGNIVIFVLKYNLFSFQDHVYELLNTIDACQCFFDITFNFDFTKNYLDLIITYASVIITLARIDDKKALVGMFNCAHEMTNGCSDPSYPRLGQMFLEYEHPWKKLTEEFGPHTRSVTAALLSLKMVYPRRNLPAEQWRSAQLLSLLSTPAAMLDPALCDTIMCEYLPMDVMERWIIIGFLLCHSSLNTNQASQELWKMALRSGLYLTLTRDEVLNIHKVSEDLLDTFKGYSKRIADIKECREHTLVNCGALHREKRHFLRVALKELCKVLEDEPGLLGPKALFVFMALSFSRDEVLWLVRHSENMPKIKTPEDYNDNQMAELLFYMEKLRELMKKYSHVVQRYHVQYLAQFDALVLNDTIQIWTFFLSYYGEKNNPLQEGQVYHAM
;
A
#
# COMPACT_ATOMS: atom_id res chain seq x y z
N VAL A 1 0.49 -28.74 -11.94
CA VAL A 1 -0.09 -29.08 -10.63
C VAL A 1 0.97 -29.28 -9.55
N THR A 2 1.92 -30.23 -9.64
CA THR A 2 2.95 -30.40 -8.59
C THR A 2 4.02 -29.29 -8.52
N MET A 3 4.32 -28.60 -9.63
CA MET A 3 5.28 -27.47 -9.62
C MET A 3 4.71 -26.18 -9.01
N ASP A 4 3.37 -26.01 -8.96
CA ASP A 4 2.73 -24.78 -8.47
C ASP A 4 2.81 -24.68 -6.94
N TYR A 5 2.76 -25.82 -6.22
CA TYR A 5 2.88 -25.89 -4.76
C TYR A 5 4.30 -25.61 -4.24
N GLN A 6 5.32 -25.58 -5.10
CA GLN A 6 6.71 -25.32 -4.70
C GLN A 6 7.13 -23.86 -4.90
N GLN A 7 6.24 -22.98 -5.36
CA GLN A 7 6.57 -21.59 -5.69
C GLN A 7 6.84 -20.69 -4.49
N LYS A 8 6.41 -21.10 -3.28
CA LYS A 8 6.61 -20.37 -2.01
C LYS A 8 6.16 -18.91 -2.08
N LEU A 9 5.00 -18.67 -2.67
CA LEU A 9 4.52 -17.32 -2.95
C LEU A 9 4.32 -16.50 -1.68
N ALA A 10 3.77 -17.11 -0.62
CA ALA A 10 3.56 -16.44 0.66
C ALA A 10 4.89 -15.98 1.29
N GLU A 11 5.89 -16.85 1.30
CA GLU A 11 7.22 -16.55 1.85
C GLU A 11 7.94 -15.48 1.01
N LYS A 12 7.94 -15.64 -0.33
CA LYS A 12 8.56 -14.67 -1.24
C LYS A 12 7.91 -13.29 -1.09
N LEU A 13 6.57 -13.21 -1.07
CA LEU A 13 5.84 -11.96 -0.87
C LEU A 13 6.19 -11.31 0.47
N THR A 14 6.20 -12.09 1.56
CA THR A 14 6.49 -11.57 2.92
C THR A 14 7.91 -10.98 2.98
N ILE A 15 8.92 -11.75 2.53
CA ILE A 15 10.33 -11.34 2.56
C ILE A 15 10.56 -10.12 1.66
N LEU A 16 9.97 -10.10 0.46
CA LEU A 16 10.16 -8.99 -0.47
C LEU A 16 9.45 -7.72 0.00
N ASN A 17 8.29 -7.80 0.64
CA ASN A 17 7.63 -6.63 1.22
C ASN A 17 8.46 -5.98 2.33
N GLU A 18 9.00 -6.78 3.25
CA GLU A 18 9.89 -6.29 4.30
C GLU A 18 11.16 -5.66 3.71
N ARG A 19 11.79 -6.37 2.76
CA ARG A 19 12.98 -5.88 2.05
C ARG A 19 12.70 -4.58 1.31
N GLY A 20 11.59 -4.51 0.57
CA GLY A 20 11.17 -3.34 -0.20
C GLY A 20 10.96 -2.12 0.68
N THR A 21 10.31 -2.30 1.84
CA THR A 21 10.15 -1.24 2.85
C THR A 21 11.51 -0.73 3.34
N GLY A 22 12.43 -1.64 3.64
CA GLY A 22 13.80 -1.28 4.04
C GLY A 22 14.59 -0.57 2.93
N VAL A 23 14.39 -0.93 1.66
CA VAL A 23 14.98 -0.23 0.50
C VAL A 23 14.39 1.18 0.39
N LEU A 24 13.07 1.32 0.42
CA LEU A 24 12.37 2.60 0.30
C LEU A 24 12.80 3.60 1.39
N ILE A 25 12.90 3.15 2.64
CA ILE A 25 13.35 3.98 3.76
C ILE A 25 14.78 4.49 3.54
N ARG A 26 15.69 3.62 3.09
CA ARG A 26 17.09 4.00 2.82
C ARG A 26 17.20 4.98 1.66
N MET A 27 16.37 4.82 0.62
CA MET A 27 16.34 5.76 -0.50
C MET A 27 15.79 7.12 -0.08
N ASN A 28 14.73 7.15 0.74
CA ASN A 28 14.23 8.38 1.31
C ASN A 28 15.32 9.07 2.16
N TYR A 29 16.04 8.32 2.98
CA TYR A 29 17.14 8.86 3.78
C TYR A 29 18.24 9.50 2.91
N ILE A 30 18.64 8.81 1.83
CA ILE A 30 19.63 9.35 0.87
C ILE A 30 19.11 10.62 0.21
N LYS A 31 17.84 10.63 -0.23
CA LYS A 31 17.19 11.82 -0.78
C LYS A 31 17.27 12.99 0.21
N LYS A 32 16.87 12.78 1.46
CA LYS A 32 16.87 13.82 2.50
C LYS A 32 18.28 14.36 2.77
N ILE A 33 19.27 13.49 2.90
CA ILE A 33 20.67 13.91 3.06
C ILE A 33 21.13 14.76 1.88
N CYS A 34 20.85 14.33 0.64
CA CYS A 34 21.32 15.03 -0.54
C CYS A 34 20.61 16.38 -0.73
N SER A 35 19.34 16.48 -0.36
CA SER A 35 18.56 17.71 -0.48
C SER A 35 18.82 18.73 0.65
N ASP A 36 19.27 18.31 1.83
CA ASP A 36 19.57 19.22 2.95
C ASP A 36 20.96 19.87 2.75
N PRO A 37 21.06 21.21 2.57
CA PRO A 37 22.34 21.90 2.38
C PRO A 37 23.37 21.66 3.50
N LYS A 38 22.93 21.34 4.72
CA LYS A 38 23.81 21.11 5.89
C LYS A 38 24.34 19.68 5.96
N LEU A 39 23.57 18.70 5.48
CA LEU A 39 23.91 17.28 5.53
C LEU A 39 24.45 16.75 4.20
N ARG A 40 24.23 17.50 3.11
CA ARG A 40 24.68 17.15 1.76
C ARG A 40 26.16 16.79 1.76
N PRO A 41 26.55 15.65 1.17
CA PRO A 41 27.94 15.20 1.15
C PRO A 41 28.87 16.30 0.64
N LYS A 42 29.96 16.57 1.37
CA LYS A 42 30.88 17.68 1.09
C LYS A 42 31.43 17.64 -0.33
N PHE A 43 31.65 16.45 -0.89
CA PHE A 43 32.15 16.32 -2.26
C PHE A 43 31.15 16.84 -3.31
N LEU A 44 29.83 16.88 -3.02
CA LEU A 44 28.81 17.47 -3.89
C LEU A 44 28.72 19.00 -3.78
N THR A 45 29.33 19.60 -2.77
CA THR A 45 29.32 21.06 -2.53
C THR A 45 30.69 21.71 -2.70
N ASP A 46 31.76 20.91 -2.82
CA ASP A 46 33.11 21.38 -3.04
C ASP A 46 33.27 21.97 -4.45
N LYS A 47 33.66 23.25 -4.52
CA LYS A 47 33.91 23.97 -5.77
C LYS A 47 35.02 23.33 -6.61
N VAL A 48 35.97 22.64 -5.98
CA VAL A 48 37.06 21.95 -6.69
C VAL A 48 36.53 20.75 -7.47
N LEU A 49 35.50 20.07 -6.96
CA LEU A 49 34.91 18.87 -7.57
C LEU A 49 33.73 19.16 -8.49
N GLU A 50 33.24 20.41 -8.52
CA GLU A 50 32.13 20.82 -9.38
C GLU A 50 32.34 20.51 -10.89
N PRO A 51 33.54 20.72 -11.49
CA PRO A 51 33.79 20.33 -12.88
C PRO A 51 33.68 18.83 -13.11
N ALA A 52 34.12 18.02 -12.15
CA ALA A 52 34.04 16.56 -12.20
C ALA A 52 32.57 16.09 -12.16
N ILE A 53 31.77 16.66 -11.25
CA ILE A 53 30.33 16.36 -11.14
C ILE A 53 29.61 16.70 -12.44
N LYS A 54 29.89 17.87 -13.02
CA LYS A 54 29.31 18.29 -14.31
C LYS A 54 29.71 17.32 -15.44
N TYR A 55 30.97 16.90 -15.49
CA TYR A 55 31.44 15.90 -16.46
C TYR A 55 30.72 14.56 -16.27
N ILE A 56 30.66 14.04 -15.04
CA ILE A 56 29.97 12.80 -14.69
C ILE A 56 28.51 12.85 -15.12
N ASN A 57 27.76 13.88 -14.73
CA ASN A 57 26.35 14.00 -15.09
C ASN A 57 26.13 14.06 -16.62
N LYS A 58 27.05 14.69 -17.36
CA LYS A 58 26.97 14.80 -18.83
C LYS A 58 27.32 13.49 -19.54
N LYS A 59 28.24 12.72 -18.99
CA LYS A 59 28.77 11.49 -19.62
C LYS A 59 28.16 10.20 -19.07
N PHE A 60 27.37 10.29 -18.00
CA PHE A 60 26.74 9.14 -17.36
C PHE A 60 25.92 8.30 -18.35
N PRO A 61 26.06 6.96 -18.34
CA PRO A 61 26.92 6.15 -17.47
C PRO A 61 28.36 5.94 -17.99
N ASN A 62 28.67 6.39 -19.21
CA ASN A 62 29.98 6.19 -19.86
C ASN A 62 31.01 7.23 -19.40
N ILE A 63 31.51 7.07 -18.17
CA ILE A 63 32.44 8.02 -17.53
C ILE A 63 33.89 7.58 -17.76
N ASP A 64 34.75 8.50 -18.21
CA ASP A 64 36.22 8.33 -18.30
C ASP A 64 36.92 9.41 -17.46
N PHE A 65 36.65 9.42 -16.15
CA PHE A 65 37.15 10.42 -15.22
C PHE A 65 38.14 9.79 -14.23
N ARG A 66 39.36 10.34 -14.17
CA ARG A 66 40.45 9.87 -13.29
C ARG A 66 40.74 10.93 -12.22
N GLY A 67 40.04 10.87 -11.09
CA GLY A 67 40.29 11.71 -9.91
C GLY A 67 40.00 10.97 -8.60
N ASN A 68 40.85 11.19 -7.59
CA ASN A 68 40.78 10.47 -6.29
C ASN A 68 39.59 10.94 -5.45
N ILE A 69 38.60 10.08 -5.23
CA ILE A 69 37.47 10.33 -4.30
C ILE A 69 37.11 9.01 -3.59
N VAL A 70 36.49 9.06 -2.40
CA VAL A 70 36.18 7.89 -1.56
C VAL A 70 34.67 7.81 -1.23
N ILE A 71 34.07 6.65 -1.55
CA ILE A 71 32.90 5.91 -1.00
C ILE A 71 31.47 6.51 -1.02
N PHE A 72 30.51 5.70 -1.54
CA PHE A 72 29.20 5.43 -0.92
C PHE A 72 28.62 4.05 -1.33
N VAL A 73 28.06 3.29 -0.38
CA VAL A 73 27.56 1.90 -0.57
C VAL A 73 26.05 1.91 -0.83
N LEU A 74 25.63 2.16 -2.07
CA LEU A 74 24.24 1.99 -2.55
C LEU A 74 23.99 0.61 -3.21
N LYS A 75 25.01 -0.26 -3.15
CA LYS A 75 25.40 -1.19 -4.22
C LYS A 75 24.53 -2.45 -4.39
N TYR A 76 24.15 -3.13 -3.31
CA TYR A 76 23.64 -4.51 -3.41
C TYR A 76 22.12 -4.67 -3.23
N ASN A 77 21.41 -3.62 -2.78
CA ASN A 77 20.05 -3.80 -2.28
C ASN A 77 18.94 -3.49 -3.28
N LEU A 78 19.20 -2.63 -4.27
CA LEU A 78 18.17 -2.17 -5.20
C LEU A 78 17.94 -3.14 -6.37
N PHE A 79 18.99 -3.61 -7.04
CA PHE A 79 18.89 -4.56 -8.15
C PHE A 79 18.28 -5.88 -7.77
N SER A 80 18.84 -6.49 -6.72
CA SER A 80 18.36 -7.77 -6.25
C SER A 80 16.93 -7.63 -5.73
N PHE A 81 16.48 -6.46 -5.28
CA PHE A 81 15.05 -6.28 -4.99
C PHE A 81 14.21 -6.28 -6.27
N GLN A 82 14.57 -5.45 -7.27
CA GLN A 82 13.87 -5.37 -8.55
C GLN A 82 13.75 -6.74 -9.26
N ASP A 83 14.85 -7.48 -9.36
CA ASP A 83 14.89 -8.77 -10.05
C ASP A 83 13.96 -9.80 -9.42
N HIS A 84 14.02 -9.91 -8.09
CA HIS A 84 13.15 -10.84 -7.38
C HIS A 84 11.68 -10.42 -7.42
N VAL A 85 11.39 -9.11 -7.50
CA VAL A 85 10.02 -8.64 -7.74
C VAL A 85 9.54 -9.09 -9.11
N TYR A 86 10.32 -8.86 -10.19
CA TYR A 86 9.93 -9.28 -11.53
C TYR A 86 9.74 -10.78 -11.65
N GLU A 87 10.67 -11.57 -11.13
CA GLU A 87 10.56 -13.02 -11.13
C GLU A 87 9.27 -13.47 -10.44
N LEU A 88 8.95 -12.87 -9.29
CA LEU A 88 7.73 -13.19 -8.55
C LEU A 88 6.46 -12.76 -9.28
N LEU A 89 6.41 -11.56 -9.86
CA LEU A 89 5.24 -11.10 -10.64
C LEU A 89 4.99 -11.99 -11.86
N ASN A 90 6.04 -12.37 -12.58
CA ASN A 90 5.94 -13.31 -13.69
C ASN A 90 5.44 -14.69 -13.24
N THR A 91 5.90 -15.16 -12.07
CA THR A 91 5.45 -16.43 -11.49
C THR A 91 3.96 -16.37 -11.13
N ILE A 92 3.52 -15.28 -10.49
CA ILE A 92 2.11 -15.06 -10.12
C ILE A 92 1.20 -15.07 -11.37
N ASP A 93 1.62 -14.39 -12.44
CA ASP A 93 0.89 -14.37 -13.70
C ASP A 93 0.83 -15.74 -14.36
N ALA A 94 1.94 -16.47 -14.38
CA ALA A 94 2.00 -17.83 -14.91
C ALA A 94 1.10 -18.79 -14.13
N CYS A 95 1.02 -18.64 -12.80
CA CYS A 95 0.12 -19.40 -11.94
C CYS A 95 -1.35 -18.95 -12.04
N GLN A 96 -1.64 -17.83 -12.73
CA GLN A 96 -2.98 -17.26 -12.86
C GLN A 96 -3.69 -17.11 -11.51
N CYS A 97 -2.97 -16.60 -10.52
CA CYS A 97 -3.49 -16.55 -9.15
C CYS A 97 -4.81 -15.76 -9.06
N PHE A 98 -5.74 -16.29 -8.27
CA PHE A 98 -6.97 -15.60 -7.92
C PHE A 98 -6.71 -14.55 -6.83
N PHE A 99 -7.27 -13.35 -6.97
CA PHE A 99 -7.13 -12.26 -6.00
C PHE A 99 -8.48 -11.76 -5.54
N ASP A 100 -8.71 -11.83 -4.24
CA ASP A 100 -9.86 -11.23 -3.58
C ASP A 100 -9.51 -10.83 -2.15
N ILE A 101 -9.50 -9.52 -1.87
CA ILE A 101 -9.17 -8.98 -0.55
C ILE A 101 -10.12 -9.49 0.55
N THR A 102 -11.35 -9.90 0.21
CA THR A 102 -12.33 -10.42 1.16
C THR A 102 -12.18 -11.91 1.44
N PHE A 103 -11.39 -12.62 0.63
CA PHE A 103 -11.20 -14.06 0.75
C PHE A 103 -9.76 -14.41 1.09
N ASN A 104 -8.82 -14.19 0.15
CA ASN A 104 -7.40 -14.45 0.37
C ASN A 104 -6.68 -13.14 0.75
N PHE A 105 -7.14 -12.55 1.86
CA PHE A 105 -6.72 -11.24 2.36
C PHE A 105 -5.20 -11.06 2.37
N ASP A 106 -4.46 -11.95 3.04
CA ASP A 106 -3.01 -11.81 3.18
C ASP A 106 -2.30 -11.88 1.82
N PHE A 107 -2.73 -12.78 0.94
CA PHE A 107 -2.13 -12.92 -0.39
C PHE A 107 -2.38 -11.67 -1.24
N THR A 108 -3.63 -11.22 -1.32
CA THR A 108 -4.01 -10.02 -2.09
C THR A 108 -3.37 -8.77 -1.53
N LYS A 109 -3.40 -8.59 -0.20
CA LYS A 109 -2.75 -7.47 0.48
C LYS A 109 -1.25 -7.44 0.21
N ASN A 110 -0.55 -8.55 0.42
CA ASN A 110 0.91 -8.59 0.24
C ASN A 110 1.30 -8.38 -1.22
N TYR A 111 0.50 -8.87 -2.18
CA TYR A 111 0.71 -8.58 -3.60
C TYR A 111 0.57 -7.08 -3.90
N LEU A 112 -0.53 -6.45 -3.45
CA LEU A 112 -0.76 -5.01 -3.64
C LEU A 112 0.31 -4.16 -2.93
N ASP A 113 0.70 -4.53 -1.72
CA ASP A 113 1.79 -3.86 -0.99
C ASP A 113 3.12 -3.95 -1.75
N LEU A 114 3.42 -5.09 -2.37
CA LEU A 114 4.69 -5.29 -3.07
C LEU A 114 4.78 -4.43 -4.32
N ILE A 115 3.74 -4.43 -5.16
CA ILE A 115 3.71 -3.64 -6.40
C ILE A 115 3.79 -2.15 -6.11
N ILE A 116 3.12 -1.68 -5.05
CA ILE A 116 3.12 -0.28 -4.66
C ILE A 116 4.44 0.11 -4.01
N THR A 117 5.02 -0.76 -3.19
CA THR A 117 6.36 -0.54 -2.60
C THR A 117 7.41 -0.46 -3.70
N TYR A 118 7.35 -1.35 -4.69
CA TYR A 118 8.24 -1.34 -5.85
C TYR A 118 8.12 -0.03 -6.65
N ALA A 119 6.90 0.38 -7.02
CA ALA A 119 6.68 1.66 -7.69
C ALA A 119 7.21 2.84 -6.85
N SER A 120 6.93 2.84 -5.54
CA SER A 120 7.39 3.90 -4.62
C SER A 120 8.92 3.98 -4.53
N VAL A 121 9.61 2.83 -4.55
CA VAL A 121 11.08 2.73 -4.61
C VAL A 121 11.63 3.40 -5.87
N ILE A 122 11.08 3.07 -7.03
CA ILE A 122 11.49 3.62 -8.32
C ILE A 122 11.19 5.12 -8.41
N ILE A 123 10.01 5.57 -7.97
CA ILE A 123 9.65 6.99 -7.94
C ILE A 123 10.57 7.77 -6.99
N THR A 124 10.89 7.21 -5.83
CA THR A 124 11.80 7.85 -4.87
C THR A 124 13.22 7.93 -5.44
N LEU A 125 13.69 6.89 -6.15
CA LEU A 125 14.97 6.91 -6.85
C LEU A 125 15.05 8.09 -7.82
N ALA A 126 14.03 8.25 -8.66
CA ALA A 126 14.00 9.27 -9.70
C ALA A 126 14.10 10.68 -9.09
N ARG A 127 13.53 10.88 -7.90
CA ARG A 127 13.55 12.14 -7.13
C ARG A 127 14.85 12.43 -6.38
N ILE A 128 15.88 11.60 -6.51
CA ILE A 128 17.23 11.92 -6.03
C ILE A 128 17.96 12.65 -7.15
N ASP A 129 18.17 13.96 -7.00
CA ASP A 129 18.78 14.81 -8.02
C ASP A 129 20.21 14.37 -8.36
N ASP A 130 21.03 14.13 -7.33
CA ASP A 130 22.46 13.80 -7.50
C ASP A 130 22.75 12.31 -7.69
N LYS A 131 21.74 11.48 -7.97
CA LYS A 131 21.92 10.02 -8.09
C LYS A 131 23.03 9.64 -9.07
N LYS A 132 23.09 10.30 -10.23
CA LYS A 132 24.12 10.06 -11.27
C LYS A 132 25.52 10.42 -10.75
N ALA A 133 25.65 11.57 -10.08
CA ALA A 133 26.90 12.03 -9.48
C ALA A 133 27.40 11.10 -8.36
N LEU A 134 26.51 10.69 -7.44
CA LEU A 134 26.82 9.77 -6.33
C LEU A 134 27.38 8.44 -6.84
N VAL A 135 26.67 7.81 -7.78
CA VAL A 135 27.05 6.50 -8.33
C VAL A 135 28.27 6.62 -9.26
N GLY A 136 28.31 7.66 -10.09
CA GLY A 136 29.43 7.90 -11.01
C GLY A 136 30.75 8.16 -10.28
N MET A 137 30.74 9.00 -9.25
CA MET A 137 31.95 9.24 -8.45
C MET A 137 32.41 7.99 -7.70
N PHE A 138 31.47 7.19 -7.19
CA PHE A 138 31.80 5.91 -6.58
C PHE A 138 32.49 4.96 -7.57
N ASN A 139 31.98 4.85 -8.81
CA ASN A 139 32.60 3.98 -9.80
C ASN A 139 34.01 4.45 -10.18
N CYS A 140 34.20 5.76 -10.39
CA CYS A 140 35.53 6.32 -10.70
C CYS A 140 36.53 6.00 -9.57
N ALA A 141 36.11 6.19 -8.32
CA ALA A 141 36.90 5.85 -7.15
C ALA A 141 37.27 4.36 -7.09
N HIS A 142 36.29 3.50 -7.35
CA HIS A 142 36.46 2.05 -7.35
C HIS A 142 37.43 1.60 -8.43
N GLU A 143 37.29 2.13 -9.63
CA GLU A 143 38.14 1.81 -10.79
C GLU A 143 39.58 2.25 -10.56
N MET A 144 39.79 3.42 -9.97
CA MET A 144 41.14 3.87 -9.63
C MET A 144 41.81 3.03 -8.53
N THR A 145 41.02 2.52 -7.59
CA THR A 145 41.53 1.71 -6.46
C THR A 145 41.79 0.27 -6.88
N ASN A 146 40.91 -0.32 -7.68
CA ASN A 146 40.93 -1.75 -8.01
C ASN A 146 41.42 -2.04 -9.45
N GLY A 147 41.66 -1.01 -10.26
CA GLY A 147 42.04 -1.15 -11.67
C GLY A 147 40.89 -1.54 -12.62
N CYS A 148 39.67 -1.70 -12.10
CA CYS A 148 38.48 -2.02 -12.89
C CYS A 148 37.20 -1.38 -12.34
N SER A 149 36.31 -1.01 -13.26
CA SER A 149 34.95 -0.57 -12.92
C SER A 149 34.22 -1.61 -12.06
N ASP A 150 33.31 -1.11 -11.22
CA ASP A 150 32.50 -1.99 -10.39
C ASP A 150 31.58 -2.91 -11.23
N PRO A 151 31.50 -4.23 -10.94
CA PRO A 151 30.65 -5.14 -11.71
C PRO A 151 29.16 -4.75 -11.78
N SER A 152 28.63 -4.04 -10.77
CA SER A 152 27.22 -3.61 -10.76
C SER A 152 26.97 -2.27 -11.46
N TYR A 153 28.02 -1.48 -11.72
CA TYR A 153 27.89 -0.13 -12.26
C TYR A 153 27.26 -0.06 -13.66
N PRO A 154 27.65 -0.89 -14.66
CA PRO A 154 27.05 -0.82 -15.99
C PRO A 154 25.53 -0.98 -15.95
N ARG A 155 25.06 -1.95 -15.16
CA ARG A 155 23.64 -2.21 -14.95
C ARG A 155 22.95 -1.06 -14.22
N LEU A 156 23.62 -0.41 -13.27
CA LEU A 156 23.05 0.67 -12.45
C LEU A 156 22.87 1.92 -13.27
N GLY A 157 23.90 2.20 -14.07
CA GLY A 157 23.92 3.24 -15.05
C GLY A 157 22.74 3.10 -16.02
N GLN A 158 22.59 1.91 -16.60
CA GLN A 158 21.50 1.61 -17.52
C GLN A 158 20.12 1.77 -16.85
N MET A 159 19.94 1.23 -15.65
CA MET A 159 18.68 1.36 -14.90
C MET A 159 18.32 2.83 -14.64
N PHE A 160 19.30 3.68 -14.31
CA PHE A 160 19.04 5.12 -14.09
C PHE A 160 18.60 5.85 -15.36
N LEU A 161 19.09 5.42 -16.53
CA LEU A 161 18.63 5.96 -17.81
C LEU A 161 17.21 5.48 -18.13
N GLU A 162 16.92 4.20 -17.92
CA GLU A 162 15.60 3.62 -18.17
C GLU A 162 14.50 4.25 -17.29
N TYR A 163 14.82 4.55 -16.03
CA TYR A 163 13.92 5.20 -15.09
C TYR A 163 14.08 6.73 -15.03
N GLU A 164 14.66 7.36 -16.06
CA GLU A 164 14.67 8.83 -16.17
C GLU A 164 13.23 9.39 -16.21
N HIS A 165 12.31 8.64 -16.83
CA HIS A 165 10.86 8.85 -16.77
C HIS A 165 10.18 7.67 -16.05
N PRO A 166 10.20 7.64 -14.71
CA PRO A 166 9.88 6.43 -13.94
C PRO A 166 8.48 5.90 -14.22
N TRP A 167 7.48 6.78 -14.34
CA TRP A 167 6.10 6.38 -14.59
C TRP A 167 5.91 5.69 -15.94
N LYS A 168 6.51 6.24 -17.01
CA LYS A 168 6.40 5.66 -18.35
C LYS A 168 7.02 4.26 -18.37
N LYS A 169 8.22 4.11 -17.81
CA LYS A 169 8.89 2.81 -17.72
C LYS A 169 8.09 1.81 -16.88
N LEU A 170 7.60 2.23 -15.71
CA LEU A 170 6.75 1.39 -14.86
C LEU A 170 5.48 0.93 -15.59
N THR A 171 4.81 1.79 -16.36
CA THR A 171 3.61 1.38 -17.11
C THR A 171 3.91 0.36 -18.22
N GLU A 172 5.07 0.47 -18.87
CA GLU A 172 5.51 -0.52 -19.86
C GLU A 172 5.79 -1.87 -19.21
N GLU A 173 6.42 -1.87 -18.04
CA GLU A 173 6.80 -3.07 -17.28
C GLU A 173 5.58 -3.78 -16.67
N PHE A 174 4.57 -3.03 -16.24
CA PHE A 174 3.32 -3.58 -15.70
C PHE A 174 2.30 -3.96 -16.76
N GLY A 175 2.58 -3.74 -18.04
CA GLY A 175 1.72 -4.12 -19.17
C GLY A 175 1.27 -5.59 -19.09
N PRO A 176 2.17 -6.58 -19.00
CA PRO A 176 1.84 -8.00 -18.87
C PRO A 176 1.00 -8.33 -17.62
N HIS A 177 1.22 -7.61 -16.53
CA HIS A 177 0.61 -7.82 -15.22
C HIS A 177 -0.81 -7.21 -15.09
N THR A 178 -1.32 -6.55 -16.14
CA THR A 178 -2.59 -5.80 -16.10
C THR A 178 -3.76 -6.62 -15.57
N ARG A 179 -3.86 -7.91 -15.93
CA ARG A 179 -4.95 -8.79 -15.49
C ARG A 179 -4.92 -9.00 -13.97
N SER A 180 -3.79 -9.43 -13.44
CA SER A 180 -3.59 -9.75 -12.02
C SER A 180 -3.73 -8.50 -11.15
N VAL A 181 -3.13 -7.37 -11.56
CA VAL A 181 -3.29 -6.08 -10.87
C VAL A 181 -4.74 -5.62 -10.88
N THR A 182 -5.41 -5.65 -12.03
CA THR A 182 -6.82 -5.23 -12.12
C THR A 182 -7.73 -6.10 -11.26
N ALA A 183 -7.55 -7.42 -11.25
CA ALA A 183 -8.33 -8.33 -10.43
C ALA A 183 -8.17 -8.01 -8.93
N ALA A 184 -6.92 -7.88 -8.46
CA ALA A 184 -6.63 -7.53 -7.07
C ALA A 184 -7.24 -6.19 -6.67
N LEU A 185 -7.09 -5.15 -7.50
CA LEU A 185 -7.65 -3.83 -7.23
C LEU A 185 -9.18 -3.80 -7.24
N LEU A 186 -9.83 -4.53 -8.16
CA LEU A 186 -11.28 -4.55 -8.24
C LEU A 186 -11.92 -5.27 -7.06
N SER A 187 -11.22 -6.21 -6.40
CA SER A 187 -11.71 -6.80 -5.15
C SER A 187 -11.94 -5.76 -4.04
N LEU A 188 -11.22 -4.64 -4.07
CA LEU A 188 -11.42 -3.52 -3.14
C LEU A 188 -12.78 -2.84 -3.30
N LYS A 189 -13.52 -3.06 -4.39
CA LYS A 189 -14.88 -2.51 -4.55
C LYS A 189 -15.83 -2.95 -3.44
N MET A 190 -15.60 -4.12 -2.83
CA MET A 190 -16.42 -4.63 -1.73
C MET A 190 -16.08 -3.99 -0.38
N VAL A 191 -14.97 -3.25 -0.29
CA VAL A 191 -14.42 -2.72 0.97
C VAL A 191 -14.28 -1.20 0.93
N TYR A 192 -13.56 -0.66 -0.04
CA TYR A 192 -13.19 0.75 -0.10
C TYR A 192 -14.40 1.71 -0.09
N PRO A 193 -15.46 1.52 -0.92
CA PRO A 193 -16.60 2.43 -0.93
C PRO A 193 -17.34 2.49 0.42
N ARG A 194 -17.61 1.35 1.05
CA ARG A 194 -18.29 1.28 2.35
C ARG A 194 -17.43 1.76 3.53
N ARG A 195 -16.11 1.78 3.37
CA ARG A 195 -15.17 2.34 4.35
C ARG A 195 -14.94 3.84 4.16
N ASN A 196 -15.20 4.37 2.96
CA ASN A 196 -15.04 5.79 2.62
C ASN A 196 -16.32 6.63 2.73
N LEU A 197 -17.20 6.31 3.66
CA LEU A 197 -18.45 7.05 3.83
C LEU A 197 -18.23 8.41 4.51
N PRO A 198 -19.08 9.42 4.25
CA PRO A 198 -19.05 10.69 4.97
C PRO A 198 -19.53 10.53 6.41
N ALA A 199 -19.14 11.47 7.29
CA ALA A 199 -19.47 11.45 8.71
C ALA A 199 -20.98 11.41 9.00
N GLU A 200 -21.81 11.97 8.12
CA GLU A 200 -23.27 11.89 8.24
C GLU A 200 -23.77 10.44 8.17
N GLN A 201 -23.24 9.64 7.25
CA GLN A 201 -23.61 8.23 7.14
C GLN A 201 -23.04 7.41 8.29
N TRP A 202 -21.86 7.78 8.82
CA TRP A 202 -21.34 7.18 10.05
C TRP A 202 -22.25 7.45 11.25
N ARG A 203 -22.82 8.66 11.36
CA ARG A 203 -23.82 9.01 12.38
C ARG A 203 -25.10 8.19 12.21
N SER A 204 -25.63 8.12 11.00
CA SER A 204 -26.85 7.34 10.71
C SER A 204 -26.68 5.85 11.01
N ALA A 205 -25.49 5.30 10.79
CA ALA A 205 -25.16 3.92 11.12
C ALA A 205 -24.75 3.70 12.59
N GLN A 206 -24.69 4.75 13.41
CA GLN A 206 -24.19 4.72 14.79
C GLN A 206 -22.84 4.01 14.91
N LEU A 207 -21.95 4.27 13.95
CA LEU A 207 -20.67 3.58 13.79
C LEU A 207 -19.82 3.69 15.08
N LEU A 208 -19.26 2.56 15.53
CA LEU A 208 -18.48 2.40 16.78
C LEU A 208 -19.25 2.56 18.10
N SER A 209 -20.55 2.85 18.09
CA SER A 209 -21.33 2.92 19.33
C SER A 209 -21.60 1.52 19.89
N LEU A 210 -21.32 1.35 21.18
CA LEU A 210 -21.69 0.14 21.94
C LEU A 210 -23.06 0.28 22.62
N LEU A 211 -23.60 1.50 22.67
CA LEU A 211 -24.84 1.84 23.36
C LEU A 211 -26.05 1.91 22.41
N SER A 212 -25.83 1.85 21.10
CA SER A 212 -26.87 1.83 20.08
C SER A 212 -27.82 0.64 20.22
N THR A 213 -27.27 -0.54 20.51
CA THR A 213 -28.02 -1.78 20.72
C THR A 213 -27.57 -2.46 22.01
N PRO A 214 -28.07 -2.05 23.18
CA PRO A 214 -27.61 -2.56 24.48
C PRO A 214 -27.77 -4.08 24.63
N ALA A 215 -28.78 -4.68 24.01
CA ALA A 215 -29.00 -6.12 24.02
C ALA A 215 -27.86 -6.92 23.36
N ALA A 216 -27.18 -6.33 22.36
CA ALA A 216 -26.08 -6.96 21.62
C ALA A 216 -24.70 -6.60 22.19
N MET A 217 -24.64 -5.99 23.38
CA MET A 217 -23.39 -5.52 23.97
C MET A 217 -22.42 -6.68 24.29
N LEU A 218 -22.95 -7.85 24.65
CA LEU A 218 -22.15 -9.04 24.93
C LEU A 218 -21.81 -9.86 23.67
N ASP A 219 -22.53 -9.65 22.57
CA ASP A 219 -22.32 -10.41 21.35
C ASP A 219 -20.95 -10.07 20.74
N PRO A 220 -20.22 -11.05 20.18
CA PRO A 220 -19.02 -10.75 19.42
C PRO A 220 -19.34 -9.83 18.24
N ALA A 221 -18.44 -8.93 17.89
CA ALA A 221 -18.53 -8.18 16.64
C ALA A 221 -18.28 -9.13 15.46
N LEU A 222 -19.36 -9.72 14.93
CA LEU A 222 -19.31 -10.66 13.80
C LEU A 222 -19.04 -9.93 12.49
N CYS A 223 -18.06 -10.39 11.73
CA CYS A 223 -17.73 -9.89 10.40
C CYS A 223 -16.96 -10.97 9.63
N ASP A 224 -17.40 -11.29 8.41
CA ASP A 224 -16.71 -12.28 7.57
C ASP A 224 -15.38 -11.74 7.01
N THR A 225 -15.19 -10.41 7.06
CA THR A 225 -14.02 -9.71 6.54
C THR A 225 -13.31 -8.89 7.63
N ILE A 226 -13.08 -9.49 8.80
CA ILE A 226 -12.51 -8.81 10.00
C ILE A 226 -11.29 -7.94 9.64
N MET A 227 -10.33 -8.49 8.89
CA MET A 227 -9.09 -7.82 8.51
C MET A 227 -9.31 -6.57 7.63
N CYS A 228 -10.41 -6.56 6.86
CA CYS A 228 -10.80 -5.43 6.01
C CYS A 228 -11.40 -4.27 6.80
N GLU A 229 -11.93 -4.51 8.01
CA GLU A 229 -12.62 -3.46 8.79
C GLU A 229 -11.66 -2.42 9.37
N TYR A 230 -10.41 -2.81 9.64
CA TYR A 230 -9.36 -1.91 10.11
C TYR A 230 -8.19 -1.81 9.12
N LEU A 231 -8.38 -2.29 7.89
CA LEU A 231 -7.44 -2.01 6.81
C LEU A 231 -7.36 -0.48 6.59
N PRO A 232 -6.15 0.12 6.60
CA PRO A 232 -6.01 1.57 6.46
C PRO A 232 -6.56 2.13 5.16
N MET A 233 -7.30 3.23 5.25
CA MET A 233 -7.81 3.97 4.09
C MET A 233 -6.68 4.49 3.20
N ASP A 234 -5.65 5.08 3.79
CA ASP A 234 -4.48 5.61 3.06
C ASP A 234 -3.75 4.52 2.26
N VAL A 235 -3.72 3.28 2.78
CA VAL A 235 -3.11 2.14 2.09
C VAL A 235 -3.97 1.72 0.88
N MET A 236 -5.30 1.60 1.06
CA MET A 236 -6.21 1.27 -0.04
C MET A 236 -6.21 2.35 -1.12
N GLU A 237 -6.24 3.63 -0.75
CA GLU A 237 -6.13 4.76 -1.68
C GLU A 237 -4.85 4.68 -2.51
N ARG A 238 -3.72 4.36 -1.84
CA ARG A 238 -2.43 4.21 -2.51
C ARG A 238 -2.41 3.04 -3.47
N TRP A 239 -2.97 1.89 -3.10
CA TRP A 239 -3.15 0.74 -3.99
C TRP A 239 -3.99 1.11 -5.21
N ILE A 240 -5.17 1.71 -5.00
CA ILE A 240 -6.10 2.08 -6.08
C ILE A 240 -5.45 3.08 -7.04
N ILE A 241 -4.90 4.17 -6.52
CA ILE A 241 -4.38 5.26 -7.36
C ILE A 241 -3.13 4.80 -8.11
N ILE A 242 -2.11 4.32 -7.41
CA ILE A 242 -0.84 3.95 -8.06
C ILE A 242 -1.05 2.68 -8.90
N GLY A 243 -1.79 1.69 -8.42
CA GLY A 243 -2.03 0.44 -9.14
C GLY A 243 -2.76 0.64 -10.47
N PHE A 244 -3.79 1.48 -10.51
CA PHE A 244 -4.44 1.80 -11.78
C PHE A 244 -3.60 2.70 -12.69
N LEU A 245 -2.66 3.49 -12.16
CA LEU A 245 -1.68 4.19 -13.01
C LEU A 245 -0.69 3.21 -13.63
N LEU A 246 -0.19 2.22 -12.88
CA LEU A 246 0.69 1.16 -13.40
C LEU A 246 0.02 0.36 -14.53
N CYS A 247 -1.28 0.07 -14.39
CA CYS A 247 -2.07 -0.69 -15.36
C CYS A 247 -3.18 0.18 -16.00
N HIS A 248 -2.79 1.34 -16.52
CA HIS A 248 -3.69 2.40 -17.00
C HIS A 248 -4.68 1.99 -18.10
N SER A 249 -4.38 0.95 -18.89
CA SER A 249 -5.28 0.43 -19.93
C SER A 249 -6.65 0.01 -19.37
N SER A 250 -6.67 -0.51 -18.13
CA SER A 250 -7.88 -0.90 -17.40
C SER A 250 -8.86 0.26 -17.20
N LEU A 251 -8.36 1.50 -17.09
CA LEU A 251 -9.19 2.70 -16.91
C LEU A 251 -10.03 3.04 -18.15
N ASN A 252 -9.63 2.57 -19.34
CA ASN A 252 -10.39 2.78 -20.57
C ASN A 252 -11.29 1.61 -20.93
N THR A 253 -10.89 0.39 -20.56
CA THR A 253 -11.60 -0.85 -20.94
C THR A 253 -12.59 -1.32 -19.88
N ASN A 254 -12.42 -0.90 -18.62
CA ASN A 254 -13.23 -1.37 -17.50
C ASN A 254 -13.84 -0.21 -16.71
N GLN A 255 -15.16 -0.06 -16.84
CA GLN A 255 -15.94 0.96 -16.14
C GLN A 255 -15.79 0.85 -14.61
N ALA A 256 -15.68 -0.37 -14.09
CA ALA A 256 -15.51 -0.60 -12.67
C ALA A 256 -14.18 -0.04 -12.15
N SER A 257 -13.11 -0.20 -12.93
CA SER A 257 -11.79 0.37 -12.62
C SER A 257 -11.85 1.90 -12.60
N GLN A 258 -12.52 2.51 -13.59
CA GLN A 258 -12.67 3.96 -13.66
C GLN A 258 -13.42 4.52 -12.44
N GLU A 259 -14.53 3.91 -12.04
CA GLU A 259 -15.33 4.35 -10.90
C GLU A 259 -14.54 4.29 -9.58
N LEU A 260 -13.87 3.16 -9.34
CA LEU A 260 -13.08 2.96 -8.12
C LEU A 260 -11.92 3.96 -8.07
N TRP A 261 -11.24 4.19 -9.21
CA TRP A 261 -10.16 5.16 -9.31
C TRP A 261 -10.63 6.60 -9.12
N LYS A 262 -11.74 7.02 -9.75
CA LYS A 262 -12.34 8.36 -9.53
C LYS A 262 -12.73 8.57 -8.07
N MET A 263 -13.25 7.54 -7.39
CA MET A 263 -13.58 7.61 -5.97
C MET A 263 -12.35 7.88 -5.10
N ALA A 264 -11.23 7.21 -5.38
CA ALA A 264 -9.98 7.47 -4.69
C ALA A 264 -9.40 8.87 -5.00
N LEU A 265 -9.45 9.30 -6.26
CA LEU A 265 -9.04 10.67 -6.64
C LEU A 265 -9.84 11.76 -5.93
N ARG A 266 -11.11 11.52 -5.59
CA ARG A 266 -11.94 12.48 -4.86
C ARG A 266 -11.70 12.52 -3.35
N SER A 267 -10.80 11.69 -2.82
CA SER A 267 -10.56 11.54 -1.37
C SER A 267 -9.38 12.37 -0.85
N GLY A 268 -8.56 12.94 -1.74
CA GLY A 268 -7.43 13.77 -1.34
C GLY A 268 -6.61 14.27 -2.53
N LEU A 269 -5.66 15.17 -2.26
CA LEU A 269 -4.75 15.72 -3.27
C LEU A 269 -3.37 15.05 -3.24
N TYR A 270 -2.98 14.53 -2.08
CA TYR A 270 -1.67 13.95 -1.85
C TYR A 270 -1.77 12.55 -1.25
N LEU A 271 -0.93 11.65 -1.78
CA LEU A 271 -0.62 10.37 -1.16
C LEU A 271 0.77 10.40 -0.53
N THR A 272 0.96 9.62 0.53
CA THR A 272 2.27 9.40 1.14
C THR A 272 3.00 8.29 0.39
N LEU A 273 4.14 8.59 -0.22
CA LEU A 273 5.04 7.57 -0.76
C LEU A 273 5.78 6.89 0.39
N THR A 274 6.46 7.69 1.22
CA THR A 274 7.15 7.23 2.43
C THR A 274 7.39 8.40 3.38
N ARG A 275 7.01 8.23 4.65
CA ARG A 275 7.16 9.27 5.69
C ARG A 275 6.52 10.60 5.27
N ASP A 276 7.32 11.64 5.05
CA ASP A 276 6.93 12.98 4.65
C ASP A 276 7.03 13.23 3.14
N GLU A 277 7.50 12.24 2.37
CA GLU A 277 7.52 12.33 0.91
C GLU A 277 6.12 12.09 0.33
N VAL A 278 5.55 13.15 -0.23
CA VAL A 278 4.19 13.13 -0.81
C VAL A 278 4.20 13.10 -2.34
N LEU A 279 3.12 12.60 -2.92
CA LEU A 279 2.84 12.56 -4.35
C LEU A 279 1.55 13.33 -4.63
N ASN A 280 1.61 14.41 -5.42
CA ASN A 280 0.40 15.07 -5.91
C ASN A 280 -0.26 14.17 -6.96
N ILE A 281 -1.36 13.53 -6.58
CA ILE A 281 -1.93 12.44 -7.38
C ILE A 281 -2.55 12.95 -8.67
N HIS A 282 -3.20 14.12 -8.66
CA HIS A 282 -3.86 14.65 -9.84
C HIS A 282 -2.84 15.12 -10.87
N LYS A 283 -1.79 15.84 -10.41
CA LYS A 283 -0.71 16.28 -11.28
C LYS A 283 -0.02 15.10 -11.94
N VAL A 284 0.38 14.09 -11.15
CA VAL A 284 1.08 12.93 -11.70
C VAL A 284 0.19 12.09 -12.61
N SER A 285 -1.10 11.96 -12.29
CA SER A 285 -2.04 11.25 -13.17
C SER A 285 -2.24 12.00 -14.49
N GLU A 286 -2.37 13.33 -14.45
CA GLU A 286 -2.50 14.17 -15.64
C GLU A 286 -1.24 14.11 -16.50
N ASP A 287 -0.07 14.38 -15.90
CA ASP A 287 1.23 14.39 -16.58
C ASP A 287 1.52 13.03 -17.25
N LEU A 288 1.16 11.91 -16.61
CA LEU A 288 1.35 10.57 -17.18
C LEU A 288 0.35 10.30 -18.32
N LEU A 289 -0.94 10.49 -18.07
CA LEU A 289 -1.98 10.10 -19.03
C LEU A 289 -2.01 11.01 -20.27
N ASP A 290 -1.53 12.25 -20.18
CA ASP A 290 -1.37 13.15 -21.33
C ASP A 290 -0.34 12.63 -22.35
N THR A 291 0.62 11.79 -21.92
CA THR A 291 1.58 11.17 -22.84
C THR A 291 0.98 10.07 -23.73
N PHE A 292 -0.21 9.57 -23.38
CA PHE A 292 -0.87 8.46 -24.09
C PHE A 292 -2.02 8.95 -24.97
N LYS A 293 -2.09 8.44 -26.21
CA LYS A 293 -3.23 8.69 -27.10
C LYS A 293 -4.51 8.03 -26.56
N GLY A 294 -5.65 8.72 -26.68
CA GLY A 294 -6.97 8.19 -26.28
C GLY A 294 -7.38 8.43 -24.82
N TYR A 295 -6.59 9.17 -24.04
CA TYR A 295 -6.85 9.43 -22.62
C TYR A 295 -7.51 10.79 -22.32
N SER A 296 -7.90 11.58 -23.32
CA SER A 296 -8.48 12.91 -23.13
C SER A 296 -9.70 12.92 -22.20
N LYS A 297 -10.55 11.89 -22.25
CA LYS A 297 -11.67 11.73 -21.30
C LYS A 297 -11.21 11.51 -19.86
N ARG A 298 -10.12 10.74 -19.66
CA ARG A 298 -9.54 10.47 -18.34
C ARG A 298 -8.86 11.71 -17.76
N ILE A 299 -8.25 12.53 -18.61
CA ILE A 299 -7.71 13.84 -18.21
C ILE A 299 -8.83 14.76 -17.72
N ALA A 300 -9.98 14.77 -18.40
CA ALA A 300 -11.15 15.51 -17.94
C ALA A 300 -11.67 14.96 -16.59
N ASP A 301 -11.74 13.64 -16.41
CA ASP A 301 -12.09 13.01 -15.13
C ASP A 301 -11.14 13.44 -13.99
N ILE A 302 -9.83 13.51 -14.25
CA ILE A 302 -8.82 13.94 -13.26
C ILE A 302 -9.07 15.39 -12.85
N LYS A 303 -9.33 16.29 -13.81
CA LYS A 303 -9.59 17.72 -13.55
C LYS A 303 -10.87 17.91 -12.73
N GLU A 304 -11.92 17.16 -13.06
CA GLU A 304 -13.18 17.14 -12.32
C GLU A 304 -12.96 16.66 -10.87
N CYS A 305 -12.24 15.55 -10.68
CA CYS A 305 -11.94 15.03 -9.34
C CYS A 305 -11.07 16.01 -8.54
N ARG A 306 -10.12 16.68 -9.18
CA ARG A 306 -9.29 17.72 -8.57
C ARG A 306 -10.12 18.88 -8.03
N GLU A 307 -11.03 19.40 -8.84
CA GLU A 307 -11.90 20.49 -8.41
C GLU A 307 -12.79 20.06 -7.24
N HIS A 308 -13.37 18.87 -7.32
CA HIS A 308 -14.13 18.28 -6.21
C HIS A 308 -13.30 18.22 -4.93
N THR A 309 -12.05 17.74 -5.00
CA THR A 309 -11.15 17.62 -3.86
C THR A 309 -10.86 18.99 -3.23
N LEU A 310 -10.57 20.00 -4.03
CA LEU A 310 -10.26 21.35 -3.56
C LEU A 310 -11.45 22.03 -2.87
N VAL A 311 -12.67 21.70 -3.27
CA VAL A 311 -13.90 22.29 -2.71
C VAL A 311 -14.42 21.52 -1.50
N ASN A 312 -14.38 20.19 -1.50
CA ASN A 312 -15.16 19.37 -0.56
C ASN A 312 -14.33 18.63 0.48
N CYS A 313 -13.08 18.24 0.18
CA CYS A 313 -12.34 17.31 1.05
C CYS A 313 -12.01 17.90 2.42
N GLY A 314 -11.66 19.19 2.49
CA GLY A 314 -11.34 19.85 3.77
C GLY A 314 -12.48 19.69 4.78
N ALA A 315 -13.69 20.13 4.40
CA ALA A 315 -14.89 19.99 5.22
C ALA A 315 -15.21 18.52 5.54
N LEU A 316 -15.17 17.63 4.54
CA LEU A 316 -15.48 16.20 4.73
C LEU A 316 -14.61 15.55 5.82
N HIS A 317 -13.30 15.75 5.76
CA HIS A 317 -12.37 15.19 6.74
C HIS A 317 -12.47 15.90 8.10
N ARG A 318 -12.78 17.20 8.13
CA ARG A 318 -13.07 17.90 9.39
C ARG A 318 -14.27 17.26 10.12
N GLU A 319 -15.35 16.98 9.40
CA GLU A 319 -16.53 16.34 9.98
C GLU A 319 -16.25 14.90 10.44
N LYS A 320 -15.43 14.13 9.71
CA LYS A 320 -14.97 12.80 10.14
C LYS A 320 -14.19 12.88 11.46
N ARG A 321 -13.27 13.83 11.60
CA ARG A 321 -12.52 14.05 12.85
C ARG A 321 -13.44 14.44 14.00
N HIS A 322 -14.42 15.30 13.76
CA HIS A 322 -15.41 15.67 14.77
C HIS A 322 -16.22 14.45 15.25
N PHE A 323 -16.74 13.64 14.31
CA PHE A 323 -17.44 12.40 14.63
C PHE A 323 -16.57 11.44 15.46
N LEU A 324 -15.33 11.21 15.03
CA LEU A 324 -14.42 10.28 15.69
C LEU A 324 -14.09 10.72 17.12
N ARG A 325 -13.94 12.02 17.40
CA ARG A 325 -13.75 12.51 18.78
C ARG A 325 -14.89 12.07 19.71
N VAL A 326 -16.14 12.23 19.25
CA VAL A 326 -17.32 11.83 20.03
C VAL A 326 -17.39 10.31 20.18
N ALA A 327 -17.22 9.58 19.08
CA ALA A 327 -17.29 8.12 19.08
C ALA A 327 -16.20 7.47 19.94
N LEU A 328 -14.95 7.93 19.83
CA LEU A 328 -13.84 7.41 20.64
C LEU A 328 -14.01 7.75 22.12
N LYS A 329 -14.53 8.93 22.45
CA LYS A 329 -14.82 9.32 23.84
C LYS A 329 -15.84 8.38 24.47
N GLU A 330 -16.96 8.12 23.79
CA GLU A 330 -17.98 7.17 24.24
C GLU A 330 -17.38 5.77 24.40
N LEU A 331 -16.70 5.28 23.35
CA LEU A 331 -16.08 3.96 23.35
C LEU A 331 -15.08 3.80 24.50
N CYS A 332 -14.23 4.81 24.76
CA CYS A 332 -13.31 4.81 25.89
C CYS A 332 -14.06 4.70 27.22
N LYS A 333 -15.11 5.49 27.41
CA LYS A 333 -15.85 5.53 28.68
C LYS A 333 -16.54 4.20 28.97
N VAL A 334 -17.16 3.59 27.96
CA VAL A 334 -17.79 2.27 28.11
C VAL A 334 -16.76 1.19 28.42
N LEU A 335 -15.61 1.17 27.73
CA LEU A 335 -14.58 0.17 27.95
C LEU A 335 -13.76 0.39 29.24
N GLU A 336 -13.70 1.63 29.74
CA GLU A 336 -13.14 1.96 31.05
C GLU A 336 -14.01 1.41 32.19
N ASP A 337 -15.33 1.55 32.05
CA ASP A 337 -16.32 1.10 33.02
C ASP A 337 -16.45 -0.43 33.01
N GLU A 338 -16.51 -1.02 31.80
CA GLU A 338 -16.66 -2.46 31.59
C GLU A 338 -15.53 -3.05 30.73
N PRO A 339 -14.32 -3.26 31.29
CA PRO A 339 -13.18 -3.82 30.56
C PRO A 339 -13.42 -5.22 29.97
N GLY A 340 -14.39 -5.96 30.51
CA GLY A 340 -14.80 -7.28 29.99
C GLY A 340 -15.24 -7.24 28.53
N LEU A 341 -15.79 -6.11 28.06
CA LEU A 341 -16.23 -5.91 26.69
C LEU A 341 -15.08 -5.89 25.68
N LEU A 342 -13.83 -5.69 26.12
CA LEU A 342 -12.66 -5.74 25.26
C LEU A 342 -12.46 -7.11 24.60
N GLY A 343 -13.01 -8.20 25.17
CA GLY A 343 -13.06 -9.50 24.50
C GLY A 343 -13.94 -9.46 23.24
N PRO A 344 -15.28 -9.41 23.39
CA PRO A 344 -16.20 -9.46 22.24
C PRO A 344 -16.12 -8.24 21.30
N LYS A 345 -15.64 -7.09 21.79
CA LYS A 345 -15.61 -5.81 21.03
C LYS A 345 -14.20 -5.33 20.66
N ALA A 346 -13.18 -6.19 20.72
CA ALA A 346 -11.82 -5.84 20.30
C ALA A 346 -11.76 -5.21 18.90
N LEU A 347 -12.59 -5.70 17.97
CA LEU A 347 -12.68 -5.18 16.60
C LEU A 347 -13.00 -3.68 16.56
N PHE A 348 -13.92 -3.19 17.40
CA PHE A 348 -14.31 -1.79 17.43
C PHE A 348 -13.13 -0.90 17.84
N VAL A 349 -12.27 -1.39 18.75
CA VAL A 349 -11.06 -0.68 19.15
C VAL A 349 -10.08 -0.55 17.98
N PHE A 350 -9.84 -1.63 17.24
CA PHE A 350 -8.95 -1.59 16.08
C PHE A 350 -9.49 -0.71 14.95
N MET A 351 -10.80 -0.76 14.68
CA MET A 351 -11.48 0.13 13.73
C MET A 351 -11.33 1.59 14.14
N ALA A 352 -11.66 1.92 15.41
CA ALA A 352 -11.56 3.28 15.96
C ALA A 352 -10.13 3.85 15.83
N LEU A 353 -9.12 3.05 16.19
CA LEU A 353 -7.72 3.44 16.06
C LEU A 353 -7.31 3.60 14.60
N SER A 354 -7.71 2.70 13.70
CA SER A 354 -7.40 2.83 12.27
C SER A 354 -8.02 4.08 11.66
N PHE A 355 -9.31 4.33 11.90
CA PHE A 355 -10.02 5.47 11.29
C PHE A 355 -9.44 6.79 11.79
N SER A 356 -9.17 6.88 13.10
CA SER A 356 -8.58 8.07 13.70
C SER A 356 -7.16 8.31 13.21
N ARG A 357 -6.35 7.25 13.09
CA ARG A 357 -4.99 7.36 12.53
C ARG A 357 -5.04 7.87 11.09
N ASP A 358 -5.94 7.32 10.27
CA ASP A 358 -6.07 7.72 8.86
C ASP A 358 -6.43 9.22 8.73
N GLU A 359 -7.37 9.71 9.54
CA GLU A 359 -7.74 11.13 9.56
C GLU A 359 -6.63 12.05 10.08
N VAL A 360 -5.85 11.61 11.08
CA VAL A 360 -4.68 12.35 11.57
C VAL A 360 -3.63 12.47 10.47
N LEU A 361 -3.25 11.36 9.84
CA LEU A 361 -2.26 11.37 8.76
C LEU A 361 -2.75 12.12 7.52
N TRP A 362 -4.06 12.10 7.25
CA TRP A 362 -4.66 12.90 6.20
C TRP A 362 -4.51 14.38 6.47
N LEU A 363 -4.79 14.83 7.70
CA LEU A 363 -4.65 16.23 8.05
C LEU A 363 -3.18 16.68 7.96
N VAL A 364 -2.26 15.92 8.55
CA VAL A 364 -0.83 16.27 8.58
C VAL A 364 -0.31 16.51 7.16
N ARG A 365 -0.51 15.56 6.25
CA ARG A 365 0.01 15.70 4.88
C ARG A 365 -0.65 16.82 4.08
N HIS A 366 -1.93 17.13 4.32
CA HIS A 366 -2.61 18.18 3.57
C HIS A 366 -2.38 19.57 4.17
N SER A 367 -2.35 19.72 5.49
CA SER A 367 -2.15 21.01 6.17
C SER A 367 -0.89 21.75 5.71
N GLU A 368 0.18 21.01 5.35
CA GLU A 368 1.44 21.59 4.88
C GLU A 368 1.51 21.79 3.37
N ASN A 369 0.70 21.07 2.59
CA ASN A 369 0.88 20.95 1.13
C ASN A 369 -0.29 21.48 0.30
N MET A 370 -1.39 21.93 0.93
CA MET A 370 -2.53 22.49 0.19
C MET A 370 -2.12 23.76 -0.57
N PRO A 371 -2.53 23.90 -1.85
CA PRO A 371 -2.41 25.17 -2.56
C PRO A 371 -3.25 26.26 -1.87
N LYS A 372 -3.15 27.51 -2.33
CA LYS A 372 -3.99 28.61 -1.81
C LYS A 372 -5.48 28.24 -1.96
N ILE A 373 -6.12 27.95 -0.83
CA ILE A 373 -7.52 27.53 -0.72
C ILE A 373 -8.36 28.62 -0.03
N LYS A 374 -9.67 28.58 -0.26
CA LYS A 374 -10.62 29.56 0.29
C LYS A 374 -10.87 29.37 1.79
N THR A 375 -10.82 28.14 2.29
CA THR A 375 -11.12 27.77 3.68
C THR A 375 -9.94 27.07 4.35
N PRO A 376 -8.83 27.78 4.61
CA PRO A 376 -7.65 27.18 5.23
C PRO A 376 -7.92 26.58 6.62
N GLU A 377 -8.90 27.12 7.34
CA GLU A 377 -9.41 26.59 8.60
C GLU A 377 -9.89 25.13 8.55
N ASP A 378 -10.31 24.60 7.40
CA ASP A 378 -10.69 23.18 7.27
C ASP A 378 -9.49 22.23 7.49
N TYR A 379 -8.28 22.76 7.28
CA TYR A 379 -7.00 22.06 7.39
C TYR A 379 -6.26 22.37 8.70
N ASN A 380 -6.93 23.04 9.63
CA ASN A 380 -6.47 23.23 10.99
C ASN A 380 -7.46 22.61 11.97
N ASP A 381 -6.97 21.86 12.96
CA ASP A 381 -7.82 21.22 13.98
C ASP A 381 -7.29 21.52 15.38
N ASN A 382 -7.88 22.54 16.01
CA ASN A 382 -7.54 22.96 17.38
C ASN A 382 -7.90 21.90 18.44
N GLN A 383 -8.68 20.88 18.08
CA GLN A 383 -9.08 19.77 18.96
C GLN A 383 -8.36 18.46 18.61
N MET A 384 -7.31 18.51 17.78
CA MET A 384 -6.54 17.31 17.41
C MET A 384 -5.99 16.58 18.65
N ALA A 385 -5.57 17.32 19.67
CA ALA A 385 -5.08 16.74 20.92
C ALA A 385 -6.12 15.87 21.63
N GLU A 386 -7.41 16.22 21.56
CA GLU A 386 -8.49 15.39 22.13
C GLU A 386 -8.63 14.05 21.39
N LEU A 387 -8.56 14.06 20.06
CA LEU A 387 -8.60 12.83 19.26
C LEU A 387 -7.40 11.92 19.60
N LEU A 388 -6.19 12.49 19.61
CA LEU A 388 -4.96 11.76 19.95
C LEU A 388 -4.99 11.21 21.38
N PHE A 389 -5.55 11.97 22.33
CA PHE A 389 -5.72 11.53 23.71
C PHE A 389 -6.59 10.27 23.81
N TYR A 390 -7.76 10.25 23.17
CA TYR A 390 -8.61 9.05 23.20
C TYR A 390 -8.01 7.87 22.41
N MET A 391 -7.25 8.13 21.34
CA MET A 391 -6.47 7.08 20.68
C MET A 391 -5.48 6.43 21.65
N GLU A 392 -4.70 7.22 22.39
CA GLU A 392 -3.78 6.70 23.41
C GLU A 392 -4.52 6.01 24.55
N LYS A 393 -5.69 6.52 24.96
CA LYS A 393 -6.52 5.89 26.00
C LYS A 393 -7.00 4.51 25.59
N LEU A 394 -7.51 4.33 24.37
CA LEU A 394 -7.88 3.01 23.84
C LEU A 394 -6.67 2.06 23.79
N ARG A 395 -5.49 2.55 23.39
CA ARG A 395 -4.25 1.76 23.39
C ARG A 395 -3.85 1.33 24.81
N GLU A 396 -4.00 2.21 25.79
CA GLU A 396 -3.74 1.94 27.20
C GLU A 396 -4.67 0.84 27.73
N LEU A 397 -5.97 0.94 27.45
CA LEU A 397 -6.98 -0.06 27.84
C LEU A 397 -6.64 -1.45 27.26
N MET A 398 -6.34 -1.52 25.96
CA MET A 398 -5.95 -2.79 25.31
C MET A 398 -4.69 -3.40 25.92
N LYS A 399 -3.70 -2.59 26.30
CA LYS A 399 -2.48 -3.07 26.96
C LYS A 399 -2.77 -3.55 28.39
N LYS A 400 -3.47 -2.73 29.18
CA LYS A 400 -3.80 -2.99 30.59
C LYS A 400 -4.64 -4.25 30.77
N TYR A 401 -5.63 -4.45 29.90
CA TYR A 401 -6.56 -5.58 29.94
C TYR A 401 -6.28 -6.62 28.85
N SER A 402 -5.03 -6.70 28.37
CA SER A 402 -4.62 -7.67 27.34
C SER A 402 -4.95 -9.12 27.71
N HIS A 403 -4.88 -9.47 29.00
CA HIS A 403 -5.27 -10.79 29.49
C HIS A 403 -6.77 -11.11 29.31
N VAL A 404 -7.66 -10.10 29.35
CA VAL A 404 -9.10 -10.26 29.10
C VAL A 404 -9.33 -10.65 27.63
N VAL A 405 -8.69 -9.90 26.74
CA VAL A 405 -8.73 -10.14 25.28
C VAL A 405 -8.18 -11.52 24.96
N GLN A 406 -7.01 -11.87 25.49
CA GLN A 406 -6.40 -13.19 25.31
C GLN A 406 -7.29 -14.31 25.80
N ARG A 407 -7.81 -14.21 27.03
CA ARG A 407 -8.69 -15.24 27.61
C ARG A 407 -9.92 -15.47 26.75
N TYR A 408 -10.59 -14.39 26.33
CA TYR A 408 -11.77 -14.47 25.48
C TYR A 408 -11.46 -15.16 24.15
N HIS A 409 -10.43 -14.72 23.42
CA HIS A 409 -10.11 -15.27 22.10
C HIS A 409 -9.52 -16.68 22.14
N VAL A 410 -8.78 -17.07 23.19
CA VAL A 410 -8.33 -18.47 23.35
C VAL A 410 -9.53 -19.39 23.55
N GLN A 411 -10.51 -18.98 24.34
CA GLN A 411 -11.76 -19.74 24.50
C GLN A 411 -12.54 -19.81 23.18
N TYR A 412 -12.65 -18.68 22.49
CA TYR A 412 -13.31 -18.60 21.17
C TYR A 412 -12.67 -19.56 20.16
N LEU A 413 -11.34 -19.54 20.06
CA LEU A 413 -10.57 -20.42 19.19
C LEU A 413 -10.81 -21.91 19.51
N ALA A 414 -10.73 -22.27 20.79
CA ALA A 414 -10.81 -23.67 21.22
C ALA A 414 -12.23 -24.25 21.20
N GLN A 415 -13.24 -23.42 21.48
CA GLN A 415 -14.62 -23.89 21.72
C GLN A 415 -15.58 -23.58 20.58
N PHE A 416 -15.23 -22.67 19.67
CA PHE A 416 -16.08 -22.32 18.53
C PHE A 416 -15.32 -22.52 17.21
N ASP A 417 -14.23 -21.77 16.98
CA ASP A 417 -13.54 -21.78 15.68
C ASP A 417 -13.00 -23.16 15.30
N ALA A 418 -12.36 -23.85 16.25
CA ALA A 418 -11.82 -25.19 16.01
C ALA A 418 -12.90 -26.20 15.61
N LEU A 419 -14.10 -26.10 16.18
CA LEU A 419 -15.21 -27.00 15.88
C LEU A 419 -15.78 -26.71 14.49
N VAL A 420 -16.12 -25.44 14.21
CA VAL A 420 -16.66 -25.03 12.90
C VAL A 420 -15.67 -25.31 11.76
N LEU A 421 -14.38 -25.08 12.01
CA LEU A 421 -13.31 -25.38 11.04
C LEU A 421 -13.21 -26.88 10.79
N ASN A 422 -13.23 -27.71 11.84
CA ASN A 422 -13.19 -29.16 11.70
C ASN A 422 -14.39 -29.68 10.89
N ASP A 423 -15.60 -29.22 11.20
CA ASP A 423 -16.81 -29.62 10.47
C ASP A 423 -16.73 -29.22 8.99
N THR A 424 -16.24 -28.01 8.71
CA THR A 424 -16.01 -27.53 7.35
C THR A 424 -15.02 -28.42 6.60
N ILE A 425 -13.88 -28.77 7.22
CA ILE A 425 -12.86 -29.64 6.62
C ILE A 425 -13.43 -31.04 6.32
N GLN A 426 -14.24 -31.60 7.22
CA GLN A 426 -14.85 -32.92 7.01
C GLN A 426 -15.84 -32.92 5.85
N ILE A 427 -16.68 -31.88 5.75
CA ILE A 427 -17.59 -31.71 4.61
C ILE A 427 -16.81 -31.68 3.29
N TRP A 428 -15.75 -30.88 3.21
CA TRP A 428 -14.91 -30.82 2.01
C TRP A 428 -14.24 -32.15 1.69
N THR A 429 -13.77 -32.88 2.70
CA THR A 429 -13.15 -34.20 2.52
C THR A 429 -14.16 -35.19 1.93
N PHE A 430 -15.40 -35.19 2.42
CA PHE A 430 -16.49 -36.01 1.90
C PHE A 430 -16.86 -35.63 0.45
N PHE A 431 -16.95 -34.34 0.15
CA PHE A 431 -17.19 -33.88 -1.23
C PHE A 431 -16.07 -34.33 -2.17
N LEU A 432 -14.80 -34.21 -1.75
CA LEU A 432 -13.65 -34.65 -2.55
C LEU A 432 -13.60 -36.17 -2.72
N SER A 433 -13.97 -36.97 -1.72
CA SER A 433 -14.04 -38.43 -1.89
C SER A 433 -15.20 -38.82 -2.83
N TYR A 434 -16.38 -38.23 -2.65
CA TYR A 434 -17.57 -38.56 -3.42
C TYR A 434 -17.47 -38.15 -4.90
N TYR A 435 -16.87 -37.00 -5.21
CA TYR A 435 -16.66 -36.54 -6.58
C TYR A 435 -15.31 -36.94 -7.18
N GLY A 436 -14.31 -37.24 -6.34
CA GLY A 436 -13.03 -37.80 -6.77
C GLY A 436 -13.16 -39.23 -7.28
N GLU A 437 -14.04 -40.04 -6.68
CA GLU A 437 -14.35 -41.40 -7.17
C GLU A 437 -15.14 -41.40 -8.48
N LYS A 438 -16.04 -40.43 -8.68
CA LYS A 438 -16.88 -40.33 -9.90
C LYS A 438 -16.16 -39.81 -11.14
N ASN A 439 -14.97 -39.24 -11.01
CA ASN A 439 -14.19 -38.67 -12.12
C ASN A 439 -12.98 -39.51 -12.53
N ASN A 440 -12.95 -40.81 -12.20
CA ASN A 440 -11.92 -41.73 -12.67
C ASN A 440 -12.40 -42.42 -13.97
N PRO A 441 -11.89 -42.08 -15.17
CA PRO A 441 -12.44 -42.56 -16.44
C PRO A 441 -11.92 -43.96 -16.82
N LEU A 442 -11.88 -44.90 -15.88
CA LEU A 442 -11.36 -46.26 -16.10
C LEU A 442 -12.27 -47.41 -15.64
N GLN A 443 -13.53 -47.17 -15.26
CA GLN A 443 -14.47 -48.25 -14.92
C GLN A 443 -15.92 -48.04 -15.40
N GLU A 444 -16.11 -47.66 -16.67
CA GLU A 444 -17.38 -47.94 -17.34
C GLU A 444 -17.14 -48.66 -18.66
N GLY A 445 -16.78 -49.94 -18.52
CA GLY A 445 -16.77 -50.91 -19.59
C GLY A 445 -17.20 -52.26 -19.04
N GLN A 446 -18.28 -52.80 -19.61
CA GLN A 446 -18.92 -54.12 -19.39
C GLN A 446 -20.10 -54.12 -18.41
N VAL A 447 -21.36 -54.02 -18.89
CA VAL A 447 -22.21 -55.05 -19.55
C VAL A 447 -23.08 -55.82 -18.53
N TYR A 448 -24.40 -55.59 -18.66
CA TYR A 448 -25.56 -56.47 -18.44
C TYR A 448 -25.43 -57.73 -17.54
N HIS A 449 -26.26 -57.83 -16.49
CA HIS A 449 -27.43 -58.76 -16.38
C HIS A 449 -27.93 -58.95 -14.93
N ALA A 450 -29.27 -58.97 -14.77
CA ALA A 450 -30.10 -59.67 -13.76
C ALA A 450 -29.87 -59.30 -12.26
N MET A 451 -30.87 -59.04 -11.42
CA MET A 451 -32.30 -59.40 -11.33
C MET A 451 -33.07 -58.25 -10.65
#